data_AF-A0AAU1I1F4-F1
#
_entry.id   AF-A0AAU1I1F4-F1
#
_cell.length_a   1.000
_cell.length_b   1.000
_cell.length_c   1.000
_cell.angle_alpha   90.00
_cell.angle_beta   90.00
_cell.angle_gamma   90.00
#
_symmetry.space_group_name_H-M   'P 1'
#
loop_
_entity.id
_entity.type
_entity.pdbx_description
1 polymer ?
#
loop_
_entity_poly.entity_id
_entity_poly.type
_entity_poly.pdbx_seq_one_letter_code
_entity_poly.pdbx_strand_id
1 'polypeptide(L)'
;MGNSEIRRLDREIQRTMNKLEAVRRGEWWPLTSRERLAMTRAMAGGARSVYRGRSTTGAENRMDSIGSSVETRLNAELTALHGERQRLITEQARAKAKKKSSGWF
;
A
#
# COMPACT_ATOMS: atom_id res chain seq x y z
N MET A 1 26.56 3.67 4.82
CA MET A 1 25.53 3.37 3.80
C MET A 1 24.27 2.73 4.41
N GLY A 2 24.35 1.71 5.27
CA GLY A 2 23.13 1.06 5.80
C GLY A 2 22.08 1.96 6.50
N ASN A 3 22.49 3.07 7.14
CA ASN A 3 21.54 3.99 7.78
C ASN A 3 20.73 4.85 6.79
N SER A 4 21.18 5.05 5.54
CA SER A 4 20.43 5.84 4.55
C SER A 4 19.36 5.01 3.87
N GLU A 5 19.61 3.71 3.66
CA GLU A 5 18.64 2.78 3.07
C GLU A 5 17.48 2.49 4.03
N ILE A 6 17.76 2.27 5.31
CA ILE A 6 16.70 2.12 6.34
C ILE A 6 15.82 3.37 6.37
N ARG A 7 16.42 4.58 6.38
CA ARG A 7 15.67 5.85 6.33
C ARG A 7 14.89 6.06 5.02
N ARG A 8 15.32 5.44 3.92
CA ARG A 8 14.55 5.44 2.67
C ARG A 8 13.34 4.52 2.79
N LEU A 9 13.53 3.29 3.27
CA LEU A 9 12.45 2.33 3.51
C LEU A 9 11.42 2.87 4.51
N ASP A 10 11.85 3.50 5.61
CA ASP A 10 10.94 4.11 6.58
C ASP A 10 10.06 5.20 5.93
N ARG A 11 10.62 6.01 5.04
CA ARG A 11 9.86 7.01 4.28
C ARG A 11 8.89 6.37 3.29
N GLU A 12 9.28 5.26 2.65
CA GLU A 12 8.41 4.52 1.74
C GLU A 12 7.26 3.83 2.50
N ILE A 13 7.53 3.22 3.65
CA ILE A 13 6.52 2.66 4.57
C ILE A 13 5.52 3.74 4.97
N GLN A 14 6.00 4.91 5.41
CA GLN A 14 5.11 6.01 5.80
C GLN A 14 4.24 6.48 4.63
N ARG A 15 4.80 6.58 3.42
CA ARG A 15 4.03 6.96 2.23
C ARG A 15 2.96 5.92 1.90
N THR A 16 3.26 4.63 2.02
CA THR A 16 2.31 3.55 1.73
C THR A 16 1.23 3.46 2.83
N MET A 17 1.57 3.73 4.09
CA MET A 17 0.59 3.89 5.16
C MET A 17 -0.37 5.05 4.89
N ASN A 18 0.14 6.23 4.51
CA ASN A 18 -0.71 7.38 4.19
C ASN A 18 -1.65 7.08 3.01
N LYS A 19 -1.18 6.32 2.02
CA LYS A 19 -2.01 5.83 0.90
C LYS A 19 -3.10 4.90 1.40
N LEU A 20 -2.78 3.95 2.29
CA LEU A 20 -3.75 3.01 2.84
C LEU A 20 -4.84 3.73 3.63
N GLU A 21 -4.47 4.69 4.49
CA GLU A 21 -5.43 5.51 5.21
C GLU A 21 -6.30 6.34 4.29
N ALA A 22 -5.73 6.92 3.23
CA ALA A 22 -6.49 7.66 2.24
C ALA A 22 -7.53 6.77 1.54
N VAL A 23 -7.17 5.54 1.16
CA VAL A 23 -8.14 4.57 0.58
C VAL A 23 -9.26 4.24 1.57
N ARG A 24 -8.92 4.03 2.86
CA ARG A 24 -9.93 3.78 3.92
C ARG A 24 -10.86 4.96 4.15
N ARG A 25 -10.40 6.20 3.91
CA ARG A 25 -11.24 7.42 3.92
C ARG A 25 -12.05 7.60 2.64
N GLY A 26 -11.94 6.69 1.67
CA GLY A 26 -12.61 6.79 0.38
C GLY A 26 -11.92 7.74 -0.61
N GLU A 27 -10.67 8.14 -0.36
CA GLU A 27 -9.93 9.02 -1.27
C GLU A 27 -9.37 8.26 -2.48
N TRP A 28 -9.37 8.92 -3.64
CA TRP A 28 -9.07 8.25 -4.91
C TRP A 28 -7.66 8.46 -5.46
N TRP A 29 -6.87 9.35 -4.86
CA TRP A 29 -5.50 9.63 -5.31
C TRP A 29 -4.50 8.46 -5.14
N PRO A 30 -4.65 7.52 -4.17
CA PRO A 30 -3.72 6.40 -4.04
C PRO A 30 -3.89 5.29 -5.08
N LEU A 31 -4.97 5.35 -5.87
CA LEU A 31 -5.28 4.34 -6.86
C LEU A 31 -4.41 4.48 -8.11
N THR A 32 -4.01 3.33 -8.65
CA THR A 32 -3.35 3.23 -9.95
C THR A 32 -4.31 3.61 -11.09
N SER A 33 -3.78 3.89 -12.28
CA SER A 33 -4.60 4.23 -13.45
C SER A 33 -5.65 3.16 -13.79
N ARG A 34 -5.31 1.88 -13.59
CA ARG A 34 -6.23 0.76 -13.83
C ARG A 34 -7.36 0.72 -12.81
N GLU A 35 -7.04 0.90 -11.54
CA GLU A 35 -8.04 0.90 -10.46
C GLU A 35 -8.94 2.14 -10.53
N ARG A 36 -8.38 3.31 -10.87
CA ARG A 36 -9.17 4.53 -11.14
C ARG A 36 -10.13 4.33 -12.31
N LEU A 37 -9.67 3.74 -13.42
CA LEU A 37 -10.54 3.42 -14.55
C LEU A 37 -11.67 2.46 -14.15
N ALA A 38 -11.38 1.45 -13.34
CA ALA A 38 -12.40 0.53 -12.83
C ALA A 38 -13.43 1.27 -11.95
N MET A 39 -12.97 2.14 -11.05
CA MET A 39 -13.81 2.95 -10.18
C MET A 39 -14.72 3.89 -10.99
N THR A 40 -14.16 4.62 -11.96
CA THR A 40 -14.93 5.50 -12.86
C THR A 40 -15.97 4.73 -13.67
N ARG A 41 -15.63 3.52 -14.15
CA ARG A 41 -16.59 2.66 -14.88
C ARG A 41 -17.72 2.18 -13.98
N ALA A 42 -17.44 1.83 -12.74
CA ALA A 42 -18.46 1.45 -11.77
C ALA A 42 -19.39 2.64 -11.48
N MET A 43 -18.84 3.82 -11.23
CA MET A 43 -19.60 5.07 -11.04
C MET A 43 -20.49 5.39 -12.24
N ALA A 44 -19.95 5.34 -13.47
CA ALA A 44 -20.73 5.57 -14.69
C ALA A 44 -21.87 4.53 -14.87
N GLY A 45 -21.63 3.27 -14.48
CA GLY A 45 -22.66 2.24 -14.44
C GLY A 45 -23.78 2.55 -13.44
N GLY A 46 -23.42 3.09 -12.27
CA GLY A 46 -24.37 3.57 -11.27
C GLY A 46 -25.23 4.72 -11.80
N ALA A 47 -24.60 5.76 -12.37
CA ALA A 47 -25.31 6.90 -12.97
C ALA A 47 -26.29 6.46 -14.07
N ARG A 48 -25.89 5.51 -14.93
CA ARG A 48 -26.77 4.92 -15.94
C ARG A 48 -27.95 4.16 -15.33
N SER A 49 -27.75 3.53 -14.18
CA SER A 49 -28.81 2.79 -13.48
C SER A 49 -29.83 3.76 -12.88
N VAL A 50 -29.37 4.83 -12.22
CA VAL A 50 -30.23 5.93 -11.72
C VAL A 50 -31.06 6.53 -12.85
N TYR A 51 -30.43 6.86 -13.97
CA TYR A 51 -31.14 7.41 -15.14
C TYR A 51 -32.23 6.47 -15.68
N ARG A 52 -32.04 5.15 -15.53
CA ARG A 52 -33.01 4.13 -15.95
C ARG A 52 -34.01 3.73 -14.84
N GLY A 53 -34.01 4.44 -13.71
CA GLY A 53 -34.87 4.10 -12.56
C GLY A 53 -34.54 2.75 -11.92
N ARG A 54 -33.29 2.28 -12.04
CA ARG A 54 -32.80 1.01 -11.50
C ARG A 54 -31.91 1.23 -10.29
N SER A 55 -31.80 0.21 -9.44
CA SER A 55 -30.91 0.21 -8.28
C SER A 55 -29.43 0.41 -8.66
N THR A 56 -28.69 1.12 -7.82
CA THR A 56 -27.24 1.35 -7.87
C THR A 56 -26.41 0.31 -7.13
N THR A 57 -27.05 -0.64 -6.43
CA THR A 57 -26.36 -1.62 -5.56
C THR A 57 -25.26 -2.39 -6.29
N GLY A 58 -25.45 -2.73 -7.57
CA GLY A 58 -24.43 -3.41 -8.36
C GLY A 58 -23.18 -2.55 -8.64
N ALA A 59 -23.36 -1.24 -8.76
CA ALA A 59 -22.25 -0.29 -8.92
C ALA A 59 -21.53 -0.06 -7.59
N GLU A 60 -22.27 0.12 -6.50
CA GLU A 60 -21.74 0.26 -5.13
C GLU A 60 -20.91 -0.95 -4.73
N ASN A 61 -21.45 -2.17 -4.86
CA ASN A 61 -20.73 -3.41 -4.57
C ASN A 61 -19.42 -3.54 -5.38
N ARG A 62 -19.40 -3.06 -6.62
CA ARG A 62 -18.18 -3.05 -7.45
C ARG A 62 -17.16 -2.04 -6.92
N MET A 63 -17.62 -0.86 -6.51
CA MET A 63 -16.74 0.17 -5.92
C MET A 63 -16.12 -0.33 -4.61
N ASP A 64 -16.90 -0.99 -3.75
CA ASP A 64 -16.43 -1.58 -2.49
C ASP A 64 -15.43 -2.72 -2.72
N SER A 65 -15.71 -3.57 -3.71
CA SER A 65 -14.78 -4.64 -4.12
C SER A 65 -13.46 -4.08 -4.65
N ILE A 66 -13.49 -3.01 -5.45
CA ILE A 66 -12.28 -2.33 -5.91
C ILE A 66 -11.52 -1.73 -4.74
N GLY A 67 -12.20 -1.05 -3.80
CA GLY A 67 -11.59 -0.51 -2.59
C GLY A 67 -10.88 -1.59 -1.78
N SER A 68 -11.56 -2.71 -1.52
CA SER A 68 -11.01 -3.86 -0.80
C SER A 68 -9.78 -4.46 -1.51
N SER A 69 -9.81 -4.54 -2.85
CA SER A 69 -8.68 -5.00 -3.64
C SER A 69 -7.46 -4.07 -3.52
N VAL A 70 -7.69 -2.75 -3.51
CA VAL A 70 -6.64 -1.74 -3.37
C VAL A 70 -6.01 -1.84 -1.97
N GLU A 71 -6.82 -1.95 -0.93
CA GLU A 71 -6.32 -2.14 0.44
C GLU A 71 -5.46 -3.40 0.56
N THR A 72 -5.90 -4.50 -0.03
CA THR A 72 -5.14 -5.76 -0.04
C THR A 72 -3.78 -5.59 -0.72
N ARG A 73 -3.73 -4.93 -1.88
CA ARG A 73 -2.48 -4.62 -2.58
C ARG A 73 -1.55 -3.76 -1.73
N LEU A 74 -2.06 -2.67 -1.14
CA LEU A 74 -1.26 -1.76 -0.31
C LEU A 74 -0.72 -2.45 0.95
N ASN A 75 -1.50 -3.34 1.57
CA ASN A 75 -1.06 -4.15 2.69
C ASN A 75 0.05 -5.14 2.28
N ALA A 76 -0.03 -5.73 1.09
CA ALA A 76 1.02 -6.59 0.55
C ALA A 76 2.31 -5.80 0.30
N GLU A 77 2.21 -4.59 -0.27
CA GLU A 77 3.35 -3.67 -0.45
C GLU A 77 3.99 -3.29 0.89
N LEU A 78 3.19 -2.96 1.92
CA LEU A 78 3.69 -2.67 3.27
C LEU A 78 4.42 -3.87 3.88
N THR A 79 3.85 -5.06 3.75
CA THR A 79 4.45 -6.28 4.29
C THR A 79 5.80 -6.56 3.63
N ALA A 80 5.91 -6.35 2.32
CA ALA A 80 7.18 -6.48 1.60
C ALA A 80 8.24 -5.49 2.10
N LEU A 81 7.88 -4.20 2.24
CA LEU A 81 8.79 -3.16 2.74
C LEU A 81 9.26 -3.43 4.18
N HIS A 82 8.37 -3.89 5.06
CA HIS A 82 8.74 -4.29 6.42
C HIS A 82 9.69 -5.49 6.42
N GLY A 83 9.48 -6.46 5.53
CA GLY A 83 10.38 -7.61 5.36
C GLY A 83 11.79 -7.18 4.93
N GLU A 84 11.91 -6.28 3.95
CA GLU A 84 13.19 -5.73 3.50
C GLU A 84 13.91 -4.95 4.61
N ARG A 85 13.18 -4.09 5.31
CA ARG A 85 13.72 -3.33 6.44
C ARG A 85 14.30 -4.26 7.51
N GLN A 86 13.59 -5.33 7.85
CA GLN A 86 14.04 -6.29 8.84
C GLN A 86 15.32 -7.00 8.38
N ARG A 87 15.43 -7.38 7.11
CA ARG A 87 16.65 -7.98 6.55
C ARG A 87 17.85 -7.05 6.73
N LEU A 88 17.75 -5.78 6.34
CA LEU A 88 18.84 -4.81 6.50
C LEU A 88 19.27 -4.60 7.96
N ILE A 89 18.31 -4.57 8.89
CA ILE A 89 18.60 -4.47 10.33
C ILE A 89 19.38 -5.70 10.81
N THR A 90 18.95 -6.90 10.40
CA THR A 90 19.63 -8.14 10.80
C THR A 90 21.05 -8.25 10.23
N GLU A 91 21.26 -7.82 8.99
CA GLU A 91 22.59 -7.77 8.36
C GLU A 91 23.53 -6.81 9.08
N GLN A 92 23.04 -5.61 9.44
CA GLN A 92 23.82 -4.65 10.22
C GLN A 92 24.14 -5.18 11.62
N ALA A 93 23.21 -5.87 12.28
CA ALA A 93 23.45 -6.50 13.56
C ALA A 93 24.55 -7.57 13.48
N ARG A 94 24.51 -8.41 12.44
CA ARG A 94 25.55 -9.42 12.15
C ARG A 94 26.92 -8.78 11.88
N ALA A 95 26.96 -7.73 11.07
CA ALA A 95 28.21 -7.01 10.78
C ALA A 95 28.81 -6.37 12.04
N LYS A 96 27.98 -5.79 12.92
CA LYS A 96 28.40 -5.27 14.22
C LYS A 96 28.93 -6.37 15.14
N ALA A 97 28.27 -7.53 15.19
CA ALA A 97 28.73 -8.67 15.97
C ALA A 97 30.11 -9.18 15.49
N LYS A 98 30.30 -9.31 14.17
CA LYS A 98 31.60 -9.69 13.58
C LYS A 98 32.72 -8.70 13.89
N LYS A 99 32.43 -7.39 13.90
CA LYS A 99 33.40 -6.36 14.28
C LYS A 99 33.75 -6.42 15.78
N LYS A 100 32.77 -6.75 16.64
CA LYS A 100 33.02 -6.95 18.07
C LYS A 100 33.88 -8.18 18.35
N SER A 101 33.68 -9.28 17.63
CA SER A 101 34.49 -10.49 17.80
C SER A 101 35.94 -10.35 17.31
N SER A 102 36.25 -9.36 16.48
CA SER A 102 37.62 -9.08 16.00
C SER A 102 38.33 -7.96 16.77
N GLY A 103 37.67 -7.31 17.73
CA GLY A 103 38.19 -6.16 18.48
C GLY A 103 38.37 -6.42 19.97
N TRP A 104 38.34 -7.69 20.39
CA TRP A 104 38.57 -8.12 21.76
C TRP A 104 39.62 -9.25 21.77
N PHE A 105 40.81 -8.88 21.30
CA PHE A 105 42.15 -9.36 21.66
C PHE A 105 43.10 -8.19 21.44
#